data_AF-A0A833VEN5-F1
#
_entry.id   AF-A0A833VEN5-F1
#
_cell.length_a   1.000
_cell.length_b   1.000
_cell.length_c   1.000
_cell.angle_alpha   90.00
_cell.angle_beta   90.00
_cell.angle_gamma   90.00
#
_symmetry.space_group_name_H-M   'P 1'
#
loop_
_entity.id
_entity.type
_entity.pdbx_description
1 polymer ?
#
loop_
_entity_poly.entity_id
_entity_poly.type
_entity_poly.pdbx_seq_one_letter_code
_entity_poly.pdbx_strand_id
1 'polypeptide(L)'
;MDQKKYFEDTCKPKCVRPLRVYQECVKRVEDDNSGHKHCTGQYFDFWACVDTCLTQKGWCRSWSHNLLRHPEVESSSLSHPNY
;
A
#
# COMPACT_ATOMS: atom_id res chain seq x y z
N MET A 1 -8.49 14.39 16.66
CA MET A 1 -8.51 14.43 15.19
C MET A 1 -7.30 13.68 14.68
N ASP A 2 -7.50 12.67 13.83
CA ASP A 2 -6.38 11.91 13.26
C ASP A 2 -5.75 12.69 12.10
N GLN A 3 -4.71 13.45 12.42
CA GLN A 3 -4.07 14.35 11.47
C GLN A 3 -3.47 13.58 10.27
N LYS A 4 -2.99 12.36 10.52
CA LYS A 4 -2.51 11.39 9.55
C LYS A 4 -3.55 11.09 8.48
N LYS A 5 -4.76 10.68 8.88
CA LYS A 5 -5.85 10.33 7.98
C LYS A 5 -6.26 11.49 7.09
N TYR A 6 -6.34 12.71 7.64
CA TYR A 6 -6.64 13.91 6.85
C TYR A 6 -5.64 14.12 5.70
N PHE A 7 -4.35 13.98 5.99
CA PHE A 7 -3.33 14.16 4.96
C PHE A 7 -3.30 13.01 3.95
N GLU A 8 -3.48 11.76 4.40
CA GLU A 8 -3.65 10.61 3.52
C GLU A 8 -4.82 10.84 2.55
N ASP A 9 -5.98 11.22 3.06
CA ASP A 9 -7.18 11.45 2.25
C ASP A 9 -6.99 12.62 1.27
N THR A 10 -6.16 13.60 1.62
CA THR A 10 -5.78 14.69 0.70
C THR A 10 -4.78 14.24 -0.39
N CYS A 11 -3.97 13.21 -0.12
CA CYS A 11 -2.92 12.73 -1.03
C CYS A 11 -3.40 11.58 -1.95
N LYS A 12 -4.32 10.72 -1.49
CA LYS A 12 -4.94 9.65 -2.30
C LYS A 12 -5.45 10.11 -3.68
N PRO A 13 -6.21 11.21 -3.83
CA PRO A 13 -6.69 11.66 -5.15
C PRO A 13 -5.57 12.19 -6.07
N LYS A 14 -4.33 12.34 -5.58
CA LYS A 14 -3.15 12.66 -6.41
C LYS A 14 -2.45 11.41 -6.92
N CYS A 15 -2.76 10.25 -6.35
CA CYS A 15 -2.15 8.95 -6.64
C CYS A 15 -3.13 7.99 -7.36
N VAL A 16 -4.00 8.53 -8.22
CA VAL A 16 -5.06 7.75 -8.90
C VAL A 16 -4.50 6.68 -9.83
N ARG A 17 -3.38 6.96 -10.51
CA ARG A 17 -2.76 5.99 -11.43
C ARG A 17 -2.37 4.68 -10.73
N PRO A 18 -1.52 4.68 -9.69
CA PRO A 18 -1.18 3.45 -8.99
C PRO A 18 -2.37 2.86 -8.23
N LEU A 19 -3.30 3.68 -7.73
CA LEU A 19 -4.55 3.19 -7.12
C LEU A 19 -5.37 2.33 -8.08
N ARG A 20 -5.50 2.77 -9.34
CA ARG A 20 -6.25 2.03 -10.36
C ARG A 20 -5.60 0.68 -10.68
N VAL A 21 -4.28 0.66 -10.83
CA VAL A 21 -3.52 -0.58 -11.09
C VAL A 21 -3.65 -1.55 -9.91
N TYR A 22 -3.61 -1.04 -8.67
CA TYR A 22 -3.86 -1.84 -7.48
C TYR A 22 -5.30 -2.41 -7.47
N GLN A 23 -6.32 -1.61 -7.76
CA GLN A 23 -7.71 -2.07 -7.84
C GLN A 23 -7.92 -3.12 -8.93
N GLU A 24 -7.29 -2.98 -10.09
CA GLU A 24 -7.31 -3.97 -11.17
C GLU A 24 -6.62 -5.27 -10.74
N CYS A 25 -5.54 -5.19 -9.97
CA CYS A 25 -4.91 -6.35 -9.36
C CYS A 25 -5.85 -7.03 -8.37
N VAL A 26 -6.49 -6.29 -7.45
CA VAL A 26 -7.40 -6.85 -6.44
C VAL A 26 -8.53 -7.65 -7.11
N LYS A 27 -9.16 -7.08 -8.14
CA LYS A 27 -10.20 -7.79 -8.92
C LYS A 27 -9.70 -9.08 -9.57
N ARG A 28 -8.45 -9.09 -10.07
CA ARG A 28 -7.84 -10.29 -10.67
C ARG A 28 -7.57 -11.38 -9.62
N VAL A 29 -7.28 -10.99 -8.39
CA VAL A 29 -6.98 -11.92 -7.28
C VAL A 29 -8.26 -12.38 -6.57
N GLU A 30 -9.33 -11.58 -6.59
CA GLU A 30 -10.61 -11.91 -5.96
C GLU A 30 -11.20 -13.25 -6.45
N ASP A 31 -11.07 -13.53 -7.75
CA ASP A 31 -11.53 -14.79 -8.35
C ASP A 31 -10.51 -15.95 -8.23
N ASP A 32 -9.34 -15.71 -7.64
CA ASP A 32 -8.28 -16.73 -7.51
C ASP A 32 -8.20 -17.35 -6.11
N ASN A 33 -8.66 -18.59 -6.00
CA ASN A 33 -8.62 -19.36 -4.76
C ASN A 33 -7.29 -20.13 -4.55
N SER A 34 -6.30 -19.96 -5.43
CA SER A 34 -5.01 -20.65 -5.32
C SER A 34 -4.14 -20.15 -4.17
N GLY A 35 -4.40 -18.94 -3.65
CA GLY A 35 -3.61 -18.31 -2.59
C GLY A 35 -2.23 -17.79 -3.02
N HIS A 36 -1.83 -17.97 -4.29
CA HIS A 36 -0.50 -17.59 -4.79
C HIS A 36 -0.45 -16.23 -5.48
N LYS A 37 -1.61 -15.65 -5.83
CA LYS A 37 -1.66 -14.32 -6.45
C LYS A 37 -1.70 -13.24 -5.37
N HIS A 38 -0.83 -12.23 -5.52
CA HIS A 38 -0.73 -11.11 -4.60
C HIS A 38 -0.65 -9.77 -5.34
N CYS A 39 -1.10 -8.71 -4.68
CA CYS A 39 -1.04 -7.33 -5.17
C CYS A 39 -0.01 -6.47 -4.43
N THR A 40 0.90 -7.11 -3.69
CA THR A 40 1.87 -6.46 -2.81
C THR A 40 2.71 -5.40 -3.54
N GLY A 41 3.15 -5.67 -4.78
CA GLY A 41 3.88 -4.69 -5.58
C GLY A 41 3.05 -3.44 -5.90
N GLN A 42 1.84 -3.63 -6.43
CA GLN A 42 0.94 -2.52 -6.80
C GLN A 42 0.49 -1.73 -5.55
N TYR A 43 0.33 -2.43 -4.43
CA TYR A 43 0.05 -1.83 -3.14
C TYR A 43 1.19 -0.91 -2.70
N PHE A 44 2.43 -1.37 -2.77
CA PHE A 44 3.60 -0.55 -2.46
C PHE A 44 3.73 0.66 -3.38
N ASP A 45 3.48 0.51 -4.69
CA ASP A 45 3.52 1.63 -5.64
C ASP A 45 2.50 2.73 -5.30
N PHE A 46 1.28 2.33 -4.89
CA PHE A 46 0.25 3.26 -4.47
C PHE A 46 0.63 4.02 -3.20
N TRP A 47 1.08 3.30 -2.17
CA TRP A 47 1.47 3.93 -0.91
C TRP A 47 2.75 4.75 -1.01
N ALA A 48 3.72 4.34 -1.82
CA ALA A 48 4.91 5.13 -2.10
C ALA A 48 4.57 6.49 -2.71
N CYS A 49 3.56 6.55 -3.60
CA CYS A 49 3.05 7.81 -4.12
C CYS A 49 2.41 8.68 -3.02
N VAL A 50 1.58 8.09 -2.16
CA VAL A 50 0.94 8.79 -1.04
C VAL A 50 2.00 9.33 -0.08
N ASP A 51 2.97 8.53 0.31
CA ASP A 51 4.09 8.91 1.18
C ASP A 51 4.94 10.03 0.57
N THR A 52 5.21 9.96 -0.74
CA THR A 52 5.91 11.02 -1.47
C THR A 52 5.11 12.33 -1.41
N CYS A 53 3.78 12.28 -1.57
CA CYS A 53 2.90 13.44 -1.44
C CYS A 53 2.92 14.03 -0.02
N LEU A 54 2.94 13.19 1.01
CA LEU A 54 3.04 13.60 2.41
C LEU A 54 4.41 14.24 2.71
N THR A 55 5.48 13.70 2.13
CA THR A 55 6.85 14.21 2.25
C THR A 55 6.97 15.62 1.68
N GLN A 56 6.46 15.85 0.47
CA GLN A 56 6.49 17.17 -0.17
C GLN A 56 5.67 18.21 0.61
N LYS A 57 4.64 17.79 1.34
CA LYS A 57 3.85 18.66 2.24
C LYS A 57 4.52 18.92 3.59
N GLY A 58 5.75 18.45 3.80
CA GLY A 58 6.52 18.67 5.02
C GLY A 58 6.10 17.78 6.19
N TRP A 59 5.36 16.70 5.94
CA TRP A 59 4.83 15.81 6.98
C TRP A 59 5.78 14.64 7.33
N CYS A 60 6.71 14.30 6.44
CA CYS A 60 7.70 13.23 6.65
C CYS A 60 8.95 13.65 7.43
N ARG A 61 8.80 14.22 8.63
CA ARG A 61 9.87 14.13 9.64
C ARG A 61 9.66 13.02 10.66
N SER A 62 8.48 12.39 10.69
CA SER A 62 8.10 11.40 11.73
C SER A 62 7.70 10.03 11.19
N TRP A 63 7.82 9.77 9.88
CA TRP A 63 7.11 8.66 9.23
C TRP A 63 7.97 7.73 8.39
N SER A 64 9.21 7.51 8.80
CA SER A 64 10.05 6.42 8.29
C SER A 64 9.60 5.02 8.77
N HIS A 65 8.45 4.90 9.43
CA HIS A 65 7.96 3.67 10.04
C HIS A 65 6.76 3.05 9.29
N ASN A 66 6.69 3.13 7.97
CA ASN A 66 5.69 2.34 7.22
C ASN A 66 5.92 0.81 7.29
N LEU A 67 6.99 0.34 7.92
CA LEU A 67 7.13 -1.04 8.39
C LEU A 67 6.18 -1.41 9.55
N LEU A 68 5.58 -0.44 10.27
CA LEU A 68 4.67 -0.70 11.41
C LEU A 68 3.18 -0.64 11.05
N ARG A 69 2.81 -0.32 9.80
CA ARG A 69 1.39 -0.32 9.37
C ARG A 69 0.91 -1.67 8.81
N HIS A 70 1.77 -2.68 8.73
CA HIS A 70 1.46 -3.90 7.97
C HIS A 70 1.73 -5.21 8.71
N PRO A 71 1.02 -5.51 9.81
CA PRO A 71 0.94 -6.91 10.28
C PRO A 71 0.27 -7.84 9.25
N GLU A 72 -0.48 -7.31 8.26
CA GLU A 72 -1.13 -8.13 7.20
C GLU A 72 -0.31 -8.30 5.91
N VAL A 73 0.82 -7.60 5.71
CA VAL A 73 1.75 -7.92 4.59
C VAL A 73 2.77 -8.99 5.01
N GLU A 74 2.72 -9.44 6.27
CA GLU A 74 3.54 -10.55 6.77
C GLU A 74 2.93 -11.94 6.45
N SER A 75 1.65 -12.02 6.04
CA SER A 75 1.02 -13.31 5.75
C SER A 75 1.18 -13.81 4.30
N SER A 76 1.60 -12.97 3.36
CA SER A 76 1.71 -13.36 1.94
C SER A 76 3.13 -13.33 1.38
N SER A 77 4.12 -12.90 2.17
CA SER A 77 5.52 -12.78 1.73
C SER A 77 6.55 -13.48 2.63
N LEU A 78 6.12 -14.21 3.66
CA LEU A 78 7.00 -15.02 4.51
C LEU A 78 6.57 -16.49 4.64
N SER A 79 5.90 -17.05 3.63
CA SER A 79 6.10 -18.47 3.36
C SER A 79 7.40 -18.60 2.55
N HIS A 80 8.51 -18.78 3.27
CA HIS A 80 9.63 -19.52 2.70
C HIS A 80 9.07 -20.78 2.03
N PRO A 81 9.49 -21.14 0.80
CA PRO A 81 9.22 -22.46 0.27
C PRO A 81 9.85 -23.47 1.22
N ASN A 82 9.03 -24.22 1.95
CA ASN A 82 9.39 -25.59 2.30
C ASN A 82 8.95 -26.45 1.11
N TYR A 83 9.72 -26.36 0.03
CA TYR A 83 10.08 -27.43 -0.92
C TYR A 83 11.02 -26.87 -1.98
#